data_AF-A0A800J7Q4-F1
#
_entry.id   AF-A0A800J7Q4-F1
#
_cell.length_a   1.000
_cell.length_b   1.000
_cell.length_c   1.000
_cell.angle_alpha   90.00
_cell.angle_beta   90.00
_cell.angle_gamma   90.00
#
_symmetry.space_group_name_H-M   'P 1'
#
loop_
_entity.id
_entity.type
_entity.pdbx_description
1 polymer ?
#
loop_
_entity_poly.entity_id
_entity_poly.type
_entity_poly.pdbx_seq_one_letter_code
_entity_poly.pdbx_strand_id
1 'polypeptide(L)'
;MPRPSPAPPRALGLITLATGLFIMGIGLEVVPVDPASVHAPMWVLVLCGAVFVLGGVGVLAHGKPEIQSAAGGTIVLVFGVVGGWVALFGEAAQFGGGFAFLSPEANVAIARGVFGLGALVCLAMFAWGTRRMIRGEA
;
A
#
# COMPACT_ATOMS: atom_id res chain seq x y z
N MET A 1 -24.00 5.69 -24.45
CA MET A 1 -23.61 4.64 -23.49
C MET A 1 -22.09 4.65 -23.38
N PRO A 2 -21.49 4.66 -22.18
CA PRO A 2 -20.04 4.48 -22.04
C PRO A 2 -19.65 3.11 -22.61
N ARG A 3 -18.59 3.04 -23.42
CA ARG A 3 -18.06 1.75 -23.88
C ARG A 3 -17.52 0.98 -22.67
N PRO A 4 -17.76 -0.34 -22.56
CA PRO A 4 -17.08 -1.16 -21.55
C PRO A 4 -15.57 -0.99 -21.70
N SER A 5 -14.89 -0.68 -20.61
CA SER A 5 -13.43 -0.64 -20.60
C SER A 5 -12.90 -2.03 -21.03
N PRO A 6 -11.87 -2.10 -21.87
CA PRO A 6 -11.26 -3.38 -22.20
C PRO A 6 -10.76 -4.06 -20.92
N ALA A 7 -10.96 -5.37 -20.84
CA ALA A 7 -10.47 -6.14 -19.71
C ALA A 7 -8.94 -6.01 -19.61
N PRO A 8 -8.39 -5.77 -18.40
CA PRO A 8 -6.95 -5.70 -18.23
C PRO A 8 -6.30 -7.06 -18.55
N PRO A 9 -5.04 -7.08 -18.98
CA PRO A 9 -4.33 -8.32 -19.27
C PRO A 9 -4.26 -9.21 -18.03
N ARG A 10 -4.75 -10.45 -18.11
CA ARG A 10 -4.70 -11.40 -16.98
C ARG A 10 -3.28 -11.66 -16.49
N ALA A 11 -2.31 -11.64 -17.41
CA ALA A 11 -0.89 -11.77 -17.08
C ALA A 11 -0.41 -10.70 -16.09
N LEU A 12 -0.89 -9.45 -16.21
CA LEU A 12 -0.58 -8.38 -15.26
C LEU A 12 -1.09 -8.73 -13.88
N GLY A 13 -2.35 -9.18 -13.77
CA GLY A 13 -2.93 -9.58 -12.49
C GLY A 13 -2.17 -10.73 -11.82
N LEU A 14 -1.77 -11.74 -12.59
CA LEU A 14 -0.99 -12.88 -12.10
C LEU A 14 0.42 -12.47 -11.65
N ILE A 15 1.12 -11.62 -12.42
CA ILE A 15 2.45 -11.12 -12.06
C ILE A 15 2.37 -10.31 -10.76
N THR A 16 1.42 -9.37 -10.67
CA THR A 16 1.24 -8.56 -9.46
C THR A 16 0.92 -9.42 -8.24
N LEU A 17 0.05 -10.43 -8.41
CA LEU A 17 -0.29 -11.37 -7.34
C LEU A 17 0.92 -12.19 -6.90
N ALA A 18 1.68 -12.75 -7.84
CA ALA A 18 2.87 -13.55 -7.56
C ALA A 18 3.96 -12.73 -6.85
N THR A 19 4.22 -11.50 -7.30
CA THR A 19 5.13 -10.56 -6.65
C THR A 19 4.69 -10.26 -5.22
N GLY A 20 3.39 -10.03 -5.00
CA GLY A 20 2.85 -9.80 -3.66
C GLY A 20 3.01 -11.00 -2.74
N LEU A 21 2.73 -12.20 -3.23
CA LEU A 21 2.93 -13.44 -2.47
C LEU A 21 4.41 -13.67 -2.13
N PHE A 22 5.32 -13.34 -3.04
CA PHE A 22 6.76 -13.44 -2.78
C PHE A 22 7.20 -12.48 -1.67
N ILE A 23 6.83 -11.19 -1.76
CA ILE A 23 7.14 -10.19 -0.73
C ILE A 23 6.52 -10.59 0.62
N MET A 24 5.28 -11.07 0.61
CA MET A 24 4.61 -11.55 1.81
C MET A 24 5.31 -12.78 2.41
N GLY A 25 5.78 -13.70 1.56
CA GLY A 25 6.56 -14.87 1.99
C GLY A 25 7.87 -14.48 2.67
N ILE A 26 8.52 -13.39 2.24
CA ILE A 26 9.68 -12.82 2.94
C ILE A 26 9.24 -12.30 4.32
N GLY A 27 8.20 -11.47 4.39
CA GLY A 27 7.72 -10.90 5.65
C GLY A 27 7.18 -11.94 6.65
N LEU A 28 6.70 -13.09 6.16
CA LEU A 28 6.29 -14.24 6.97
C LEU A 28 7.44 -15.22 7.27
N GLU A 29 8.67 -14.89 6.87
CA GLU A 29 9.87 -15.71 7.07
C GLU A 29 9.80 -17.10 6.42
N VAL A 30 8.92 -17.29 5.43
CA VAL A 30 8.84 -18.51 4.61
C VAL A 30 9.96 -18.52 3.56
N VAL A 31 10.32 -17.34 3.06
CA VAL A 31 11.44 -17.15 2.13
C VAL A 31 12.63 -16.60 2.93
N PRO A 32 13.75 -17.32 3.02
CA PRO A 32 14.92 -16.86 3.76
C PRO A 32 15.54 -15.67 3.02
N VAL A 33 15.81 -14.61 3.78
CA VAL A 33 16.55 -13.43 3.34
C VAL A 33 17.60 -13.09 4.37
N ASP A 34 18.68 -12.45 3.93
CA ASP A 34 19.67 -11.91 4.85
C ASP A 34 19.03 -10.78 5.68
N PRO A 35 19.00 -10.86 7.03
CA PRO A 35 18.46 -9.81 7.88
C PRO A 35 19.08 -8.44 7.61
N ALA A 36 20.35 -8.38 7.19
CA ALA A 36 21.02 -7.13 6.86
C ALA A 36 20.44 -6.43 5.61
N SER A 37 19.69 -7.16 4.78
CA SER A 37 19.03 -6.60 3.59
C SER A 37 17.65 -6.00 3.89
N VAL A 38 17.09 -6.26 5.08
CA VAL A 38 15.73 -5.86 5.46
C VAL A 38 15.76 -4.64 6.37
N HIS A 39 15.37 -3.49 5.83
CA HIS A 39 15.45 -2.20 6.51
C HIS A 39 14.14 -1.77 7.19
N ALA A 40 13.09 -2.61 7.12
CA ALA A 40 11.78 -2.33 7.70
C ALA A 40 11.30 -3.53 8.53
N PRO A 41 10.43 -3.30 9.54
CA PRO A 41 9.85 -4.40 10.30
C PRO A 41 9.13 -5.40 9.39
N MET A 42 9.22 -6.69 9.72
CA MET A 42 8.66 -7.77 8.87
C MET A 42 7.16 -7.62 8.63
N TRP A 43 6.40 -7.11 9.60
CA TRP A 43 4.97 -6.85 9.43
C TRP A 43 4.69 -5.79 8.34
N VAL A 44 5.57 -4.80 8.16
CA VAL A 44 5.45 -3.81 7.06
C VAL A 44 5.62 -4.51 5.73
N LEU A 45 6.60 -5.43 5.62
CA LEU A 45 6.79 -6.23 4.41
C LEU A 45 5.56 -7.09 4.09
N VAL A 46 4.95 -7.73 5.10
CA VAL A 46 3.70 -8.49 4.94
C VAL A 46 2.59 -7.60 4.37
N LEU A 47 2.42 -6.40 4.93
CA LEU A 47 1.42 -5.44 4.45
C LEU A 47 1.70 -4.94 3.03
N CYS A 48 2.97 -4.64 2.70
CA CYS A 48 3.38 -4.29 1.34
C CYS A 48 3.06 -5.43 0.36
N GLY A 49 3.38 -6.68 0.71
CA GLY A 49 3.02 -7.85 -0.08
C GLY A 49 1.50 -7.98 -0.26
N ALA A 50 0.72 -7.73 0.81
CA ALA A 50 -0.75 -7.77 0.75
C ALA A 50 -1.32 -6.76 -0.24
N VAL A 51 -0.75 -5.55 -0.33
CA VAL A 51 -1.17 -4.54 -1.32
C VAL A 51 -1.01 -5.07 -2.75
N PHE A 52 0.11 -5.72 -3.06
CA PHE A 52 0.33 -6.33 -4.38
C PHE A 52 -0.62 -7.50 -4.63
N VAL A 53 -0.82 -8.39 -3.64
CA VAL A 53 -1.79 -9.50 -3.76
C VAL A 53 -3.18 -8.97 -4.08
N LEU A 54 -3.65 -7.97 -3.32
CA LEU A 54 -4.96 -7.36 -3.51
C LEU A 54 -5.07 -6.62 -4.84
N GLY A 55 -3.99 -5.96 -5.29
CA GLY A 55 -3.93 -5.34 -6.62
C GLY A 55 -4.07 -6.37 -7.74
N GLY A 56 -3.36 -7.50 -7.63
CA GLY A 56 -3.50 -8.63 -8.55
C GLY A 56 -4.91 -9.23 -8.56
N VAL A 57 -5.49 -9.44 -7.37
CA VAL A 57 -6.88 -9.90 -7.22
C VAL A 57 -7.86 -8.91 -7.86
N GLY A 58 -7.68 -7.61 -7.64
CA GLY A 58 -8.52 -6.57 -8.24
C GLY A 58 -8.47 -6.55 -9.78
N VAL A 59 -7.30 -6.81 -10.36
CA VAL A 59 -7.13 -6.95 -11.82
C VAL A 59 -7.81 -8.22 -12.34
N LEU A 60 -7.62 -9.36 -11.66
CA LEU A 60 -8.19 -10.65 -12.06
C LEU A 60 -9.71 -10.71 -11.87
N ALA A 61 -10.23 -9.99 -10.89
CA ALA A 61 -11.66 -9.88 -10.59
C ALA A 61 -12.37 -8.81 -11.44
N HIS A 62 -11.84 -8.48 -12.63
CA HIS A 62 -12.47 -7.53 -13.55
C HIS A 62 -13.94 -7.90 -13.81
N GLY A 63 -14.84 -6.93 -13.63
CA GLY A 63 -16.29 -7.14 -13.74
C GLY A 63 -16.97 -7.56 -12.44
N LYS A 64 -16.24 -7.65 -11.33
CA LYS A 64 -16.77 -7.88 -9.97
C LYS A 64 -16.52 -6.66 -9.08
N PRO A 65 -17.36 -5.62 -9.15
CA PRO A 65 -17.11 -4.33 -8.50
C PRO A 65 -16.98 -4.44 -6.98
N GLU A 66 -17.62 -5.43 -6.34
CA GLU A 66 -17.53 -5.65 -4.90
C GLU A 66 -16.13 -6.08 -4.48
N ILE A 67 -15.51 -7.00 -5.24
CA ILE A 67 -14.15 -7.47 -4.99
C ILE A 67 -13.15 -6.36 -5.26
N GLN A 68 -13.32 -5.61 -6.36
CA GLN A 68 -12.45 -4.50 -6.71
C GLN A 68 -12.52 -3.37 -5.67
N SER A 69 -13.72 -3.06 -5.18
CA SER A 69 -13.93 -2.06 -4.13
C SER A 69 -13.34 -2.51 -2.80
N ALA A 70 -13.54 -3.77 -2.39
CA ALA A 70 -12.96 -4.31 -1.18
C ALA A 70 -11.43 -4.34 -1.23
N ALA A 71 -10.84 -4.77 -2.36
CA ALA A 71 -9.40 -4.76 -2.58
C ALA A 71 -8.84 -3.34 -2.55
N GLY A 72 -9.43 -2.40 -3.29
CA GLY A 72 -9.01 -1.00 -3.32
C GLY A 72 -9.12 -0.32 -1.95
N GLY A 73 -10.23 -0.52 -1.24
CA GLY A 73 -10.41 0.00 0.12
C GLY A 73 -9.36 -0.54 1.07
N THR A 74 -9.07 -1.84 1.03
CA THR A 74 -8.06 -2.46 1.88
C THR A 74 -6.65 -1.95 1.54
N ILE A 75 -6.32 -1.78 0.26
CA ILE A 75 -5.05 -1.18 -0.17
C ILE A 75 -4.89 0.23 0.41
N VAL A 76 -5.93 1.06 0.31
CA VAL A 76 -5.92 2.42 0.87
C VAL A 76 -5.76 2.40 2.39
N LEU A 77 -6.45 1.51 3.10
CA LEU A 77 -6.26 1.32 4.54
C LEU A 77 -4.81 0.97 4.88
N VAL A 78 -4.20 0.03 4.15
CA VAL A 78 -2.82 -0.39 4.38
C VAL A 78 -1.83 0.76 4.18
N PHE A 79 -1.99 1.57 3.12
CA PHE A 79 -1.17 2.77 2.94
C PHE A 79 -1.35 3.78 4.09
N GLY A 80 -2.57 3.90 4.61
CA GLY A 80 -2.85 4.68 5.82
C GLY A 80 -2.06 4.20 7.04
N VAL A 81 -2.10 2.89 7.30
CA VAL A 81 -1.41 2.27 8.45
C VAL A 81 0.11 2.39 8.30
N VAL A 82 0.66 2.00 7.16
CA VAL A 82 2.11 2.02 6.92
C VAL A 82 2.62 3.46 6.90
N GLY A 83 1.96 4.38 6.20
CA GLY A 83 2.34 5.79 6.18
C GLY A 83 2.30 6.44 7.56
N GLY A 84 1.26 6.12 8.35
CA GLY A 84 1.15 6.60 9.73
C GLY A 84 2.27 6.06 10.62
N TRP A 85 2.60 4.78 10.48
CA TRP A 85 3.72 4.18 11.19
C TRP A 85 5.05 4.85 10.80
N VAL A 86 5.32 5.04 9.51
CA VAL A 86 6.54 5.72 9.02
C VAL A 86 6.65 7.14 9.57
N ALA A 87 5.55 7.89 9.58
CA ALA A 87 5.52 9.27 10.08
C ALA A 87 5.85 9.38 11.58
N LEU A 88 5.40 8.42 12.40
CA LEU A 88 5.52 8.45 13.85
C LEU A 88 6.77 7.73 14.38
N PHE A 89 7.09 6.57 13.79
CA PHE A 89 8.08 5.63 14.30
C PHE A 89 9.24 5.37 13.34
N GLY A 90 9.19 5.91 12.11
CA GLY A 90 10.29 5.79 11.16
C GLY A 90 11.58 6.42 11.68
N GLU A 91 12.66 5.65 11.64
CA GLU A 91 14.00 6.10 12.00
C GLU A 91 14.48 7.17 11.00
N ALA A 92 14.97 8.29 11.53
CA ALA A 92 15.41 9.43 10.71
C ALA A 92 16.54 9.03 9.73
N ALA A 93 17.42 8.12 10.14
CA ALA A 93 18.54 7.64 9.33
C ALA A 93 18.10 6.82 8.10
N GLN A 94 16.89 6.26 8.11
CA GLN A 94 16.35 5.45 7.01
C GLN A 94 15.57 6.28 5.99
N PHE A 95 15.37 7.59 6.25
CA PHE A 95 14.78 8.47 5.24
C PHE A 95 15.81 8.76 4.14
N GLY A 96 15.65 8.10 3.01
CA GLY A 96 16.41 8.37 1.79
C GLY A 96 15.84 9.54 0.98
N GLY A 97 16.71 10.24 0.25
CA GLY A 97 16.35 11.38 -0.59
C GLY A 97 16.30 12.71 0.16
N GLY A 98 15.71 13.73 -0.46
CA GLY A 98 15.61 15.08 0.08
C GLY A 98 16.27 16.14 -0.79
N PHE A 99 16.22 17.39 -0.32
CA PHE A 99 16.80 18.53 -1.03
C PHE A 99 18.20 18.82 -0.47
N ALA A 100 19.21 18.86 -1.34
CA ALA A 100 20.61 19.07 -0.96
C ALA A 100 20.89 20.42 -0.27
N PHE A 101 19.98 21.39 -0.43
CA PHE A 101 20.05 22.71 0.19
C PHE A 101 19.35 22.79 1.55
N LEU A 102 18.64 21.73 1.98
CA LEU A 102 18.01 21.67 3.29
C LEU A 102 18.87 20.88 4.27
N SER A 103 18.79 21.23 5.55
CA SER A 103 19.43 20.44 6.59
C SER A 103 18.82 19.04 6.70
N PRO A 104 19.56 18.03 7.19
CA PRO A 104 19.02 16.69 7.41
C PRO A 104 17.73 16.70 8.25
N GLU A 105 17.67 17.53 9.29
CA GLU A 105 16.53 17.65 10.19
C GLU A 105 15.29 18.18 9.46
N ALA A 106 15.47 19.16 8.56
CA ALA A 106 14.38 19.70 7.75
C ALA A 106 13.86 18.65 6.75
N ASN A 107 14.75 17.88 6.12
CA ASN A 107 14.35 16.77 5.23
C ASN A 107 13.56 15.70 5.98
N VAL A 108 13.98 15.33 7.19
CA VAL A 108 13.27 14.38 8.07
C VAL A 108 11.89 14.91 8.46
N ALA A 109 11.80 16.19 8.85
CA ALA A 109 10.53 16.81 9.22
C ALA A 109 9.53 16.82 8.04
N ILE A 110 10.02 17.16 6.84
CA ILE A 110 9.21 17.11 5.61
C ILE A 110 8.76 15.69 5.32
N ALA A 111 9.65 14.70 5.39
CA ALA A 111 9.32 13.29 5.15
C ALA A 111 8.19 12.83 6.08
N ARG A 112 8.31 13.09 7.38
CA ARG A 112 7.27 12.76 8.36
C ARG A 112 5.96 13.48 8.08
N GLY A 113 6.02 14.75 7.71
CA GLY A 113 4.84 15.53 7.31
C GLY A 113 4.13 14.92 6.10
N VAL A 114 4.86 14.56 5.05
CA VAL A 114 4.32 13.97 3.82
C VAL A 114 3.70 12.60 4.11
N PHE A 115 4.41 11.70 4.80
CA PHE A 115 3.88 10.40 5.17
C PHE A 115 2.65 10.51 6.09
N GLY A 116 2.68 11.42 7.06
CA GLY A 116 1.58 11.64 8.00
C GLY A 116 0.33 12.19 7.31
N LEU A 117 0.47 13.19 6.46
CA LEU A 117 -0.64 13.74 5.68
C LEU A 117 -1.19 12.70 4.69
N GLY A 118 -0.31 11.99 3.98
CA GLY A 118 -0.72 10.90 3.08
C GLY A 118 -1.50 9.81 3.82
N ALA A 119 -1.06 9.45 5.03
CA ALA A 119 -1.76 8.48 5.88
C ALA A 119 -3.16 8.95 6.27
N LEU A 120 -3.30 10.21 6.71
CA LEU A 120 -4.60 10.80 7.05
C LEU A 120 -5.55 10.80 5.84
N VAL A 121 -5.05 11.16 4.66
CA VAL A 121 -5.84 11.13 3.41
C VAL A 121 -6.31 9.72 3.11
N CYS A 122 -5.42 8.73 3.19
CA CYS A 122 -5.78 7.34 2.97
C CYS A 122 -6.84 6.85 3.96
N LEU A 123 -6.67 7.11 5.25
CA LEU A 123 -7.64 6.73 6.29
C LEU A 123 -8.99 7.44 6.08
N ALA A 124 -8.99 8.72 5.68
CA ALA A 124 -10.20 9.46 5.36
C ALA A 124 -10.93 8.86 4.15
N MET A 125 -10.21 8.51 3.08
CA MET A 125 -10.76 7.86 1.89
C MET A 125 -11.35 6.48 2.24
N PHE A 126 -10.66 5.69 3.05
CA PHE A 126 -11.15 4.39 3.50
C PHE A 126 -12.44 4.53 4.33
N ALA A 127 -12.45 5.44 5.31
CA ALA A 127 -13.61 5.69 6.15
C ALA A 127 -14.80 6.20 5.33
N TRP A 128 -14.55 7.09 4.36
CA TRP A 128 -15.58 7.60 3.46
C TRP A 128 -16.15 6.51 2.54
N GLY A 129 -15.28 5.73 1.88
CA GLY A 129 -15.69 4.62 1.02
C GLY A 129 -16.49 3.56 1.77
N THR A 130 -16.04 3.19 2.97
CA THR A 130 -16.75 2.23 3.84
C THR A 130 -18.11 2.76 4.27
N ARG A 131 -18.21 4.04 4.65
CA ARG A 131 -19.49 4.68 4.98
C ARG A 131 -20.46 4.67 3.81
N ARG A 132 -19.98 4.95 2.60
CA ARG A 132 -20.78 4.93 1.37
C ARG A 132 -21.33 3.53 1.08
N MET A 133 -20.51 2.50 1.25
CA MET A 133 -20.93 1.09 1.08
C MET A 133 -21.98 0.68 2.12
N ILE A 134 -21.79 1.05 3.40
CA ILE A 134 -22.76 0.76 4.47
C ILE A 134 -24.11 1.43 4.19
N ARG A 135 -24.12 2.60 3.56
CA ARG A 135 -25.34 3.34 3.17
C ARG A 135 -26.00 2.84 1.89
N GLY A 136 -25.40 1.87 1.19
CA GLY A 136 -25.91 1.36 -0.08
C GLY A 136 -25.79 2.35 -1.26
N GLU A 137 -24.88 3.32 -1.16
CA GLU A 137 -24.66 4.35 -2.18
C GLU A 137 -23.58 3.96 -3.22
N ALA A 138 -23.11 2.70 -3.18
CA ALA A 138 -21.98 2.18 -3.96
C ALA A 138 -22.41 1.67 -5.34
#